data_AF-A0A2T1D3L5-F1
#
_entry.id   AF-A0A2T1D3L5-F1
#
_cell.length_a   1.000
_cell.length_b   1.000
_cell.length_c   1.000
_cell.angle_alpha   90.00
_cell.angle_beta   90.00
_cell.angle_gamma   90.00
#
_symmetry.space_group_name_H-M   'P 1'
#
loop_
_entity.id
_entity.type
_entity.pdbx_description
1 polymer ?
#
loop_
_entity_poly.entity_id
_entity_poly.type
_entity_poly.pdbx_seq_one_letter_code
_entity_poly.pdbx_strand_id
1 'polypeptide(L)'
;MNDREVIITRYRDRISSGERTRLTHDEMHQLIESFVERLKDSTTQNEIKALCEAEIALLDEGYPKATIGKVYLPMYRKGIKAMAAEGGLPMTEATSRQYTYTKRESGETGEAHDHRALDFLKYDNATYSAISLKSAELNNAKQDNLKPVNPEQYLAKAAELLHSDDPFELAVGIAATTGRRFSEVVDKGNIVATDQPYWVGFSGQLKKKSTADSYLTPCLIPAADVLAALERFRSHPRIARVLGASTKDINRSLANSVKRAVHRHFGTTGIIPVLEGEASVTIHNLRGVYGEICVHFFCPPSRGVARFVQERLGHVISEEELKRGNSSATQHYFHYYLIDGNGKHIGSRGVKLTDGETLPTPIEPISESQPETLPETQPTQQPESTISVSFAAPEAFSALTEQISTLTQEMQRLWSHVEKMSTQQPQAPTATDTSFFTREIEDLRSQLTELKQERDQAAAALEQVKNQNESLQQQFAQERQAYQQRIEGLTELLKQTPPTAQIAPPQPVEVSVAATEVQPVRPVQPTQSKPKREHITKAGSADQRVETAMTAIMEWNRHHDSDSEKFAITQSLLQKSTGSNMPAVKRVMEVFKNDIHEHNSEYALDPDRHNYGRDFGEIKEWVQSRL
;
A
#
# COMPACT_ATOMS: atom_id res chain seq x y z
N MET A 1 -23.85 31.12 -9.22
CA MET A 1 -23.54 30.06 -8.24
C MET A 1 -22.04 30.06 -8.01
N ASN A 2 -21.59 29.95 -6.75
CA ASN A 2 -20.16 29.78 -6.43
C ASN A 2 -19.65 28.48 -7.09
N ASP A 3 -18.40 28.46 -7.55
CA ASP A 3 -17.79 27.31 -8.25
C ASP A 3 -17.90 26.02 -7.41
N ARG A 4 -17.77 26.15 -6.08
CA ARG A 4 -17.99 25.07 -5.10
C ARG A 4 -19.40 24.46 -5.17
N GLU A 5 -20.45 25.28 -5.19
CA GLU A 5 -21.83 24.79 -5.20
C GLU A 5 -22.13 24.05 -6.50
N VAL A 6 -21.53 24.48 -7.62
CA VAL A 6 -21.64 23.79 -8.90
C VAL A 6 -20.95 22.42 -8.86
N ILE A 7 -19.81 22.30 -8.18
CA ILE A 7 -19.12 21.01 -7.96
C ILE A 7 -19.97 20.09 -7.08
N ILE A 8 -20.50 20.60 -5.96
CA ILE A 8 -21.34 19.82 -5.03
C ILE A 8 -22.62 19.35 -5.71
N THR A 9 -23.28 20.22 -6.48
CA THR A 9 -24.50 19.87 -7.22
C THR A 9 -24.21 18.76 -8.23
N ARG A 10 -23.17 18.91 -9.06
CA ARG A 10 -22.74 17.86 -10.00
C ARG A 10 -22.35 16.55 -9.31
N TYR A 11 -21.74 16.64 -8.13
CA TYR A 11 -21.38 15.47 -7.34
C TYR A 11 -22.62 14.72 -6.84
N ARG A 12 -23.60 15.44 -6.27
CA ARG A 12 -24.87 14.86 -5.81
C ARG A 12 -25.73 14.35 -6.96
N ASP A 13 -25.76 15.05 -8.08
CA ASP A 13 -26.46 14.61 -9.30
C ASP A 13 -25.91 13.26 -9.76
N ARG A 14 -24.57 13.09 -9.81
CA ARG A 14 -23.91 11.81 -10.15
C ARG A 14 -24.22 10.70 -9.14
N ILE A 15 -24.27 11.01 -7.85
CA ILE A 15 -24.69 10.03 -6.83
C ILE A 15 -26.13 9.58 -7.09
N SER A 16 -27.02 10.53 -7.34
CA SER A 16 -28.45 10.25 -7.56
C SER A 16 -28.73 9.50 -8.86
N SER A 17 -27.93 9.71 -9.90
CA SER A 17 -28.05 9.01 -11.18
C SER A 17 -27.40 7.63 -11.17
N GLY A 18 -26.67 7.26 -10.11
CA GLY A 18 -25.90 6.02 -10.05
C GLY A 18 -24.69 6.01 -11.01
N GLU A 19 -24.36 7.15 -11.62
CA GLU A 19 -23.15 7.34 -12.40
C GLU A 19 -21.91 7.31 -11.48
N ARG A 20 -20.70 7.23 -12.04
CA ARG A 20 -19.46 7.13 -11.25
C ARG A 20 -19.47 8.11 -10.08
N THR A 21 -19.53 7.58 -8.86
CA THR A 21 -19.76 8.29 -7.58
C THR A 21 -18.62 9.23 -7.13
N ARG A 22 -17.76 9.70 -8.05
CA ARG A 22 -16.48 10.32 -7.69
C ARG A 22 -16.33 11.70 -8.33
N LEU A 23 -16.04 12.69 -7.48
CA LEU A 23 -15.37 13.93 -7.86
C LEU A 23 -14.13 13.60 -8.70
N THR A 24 -13.95 14.33 -9.79
CA THR A 24 -12.69 14.31 -10.54
C THR A 24 -11.54 14.81 -9.67
N HIS A 25 -10.30 14.57 -10.10
CA HIS A 25 -9.12 15.08 -9.37
C HIS A 25 -9.16 16.61 -9.24
N ASP A 26 -9.58 17.32 -10.29
CA ASP A 26 -9.62 18.78 -10.31
C ASP A 26 -10.77 19.32 -9.47
N GLU A 27 -11.96 18.70 -9.54
CA GLU A 27 -13.08 19.02 -8.65
C GLU A 27 -12.71 18.82 -7.18
N MET A 28 -12.00 17.74 -6.84
CA MET A 28 -11.51 17.51 -5.48
C MET A 28 -10.50 18.58 -5.05
N HIS A 29 -9.61 19.01 -5.93
CA HIS A 29 -8.64 20.07 -5.63
C HIS A 29 -9.34 21.40 -5.36
N GLN A 30 -10.27 21.80 -6.23
CA GLN A 30 -11.08 23.01 -6.08
C GLN A 30 -11.93 22.96 -4.80
N LEU A 31 -12.46 21.78 -4.46
CA LEU A 31 -13.22 21.59 -3.22
C LEU A 31 -12.34 21.81 -1.98
N ILE A 32 -11.09 21.30 -1.99
CA ILE A 32 -10.09 21.52 -0.93
C ILE A 32 -9.72 23.00 -0.84
N GLU A 33 -9.42 23.67 -1.96
CA GLU A 33 -9.08 25.10 -1.98
C GLU A 33 -10.22 25.93 -1.42
N SER A 34 -11.46 25.67 -1.85
CA SER A 34 -12.64 26.36 -1.36
C SER A 34 -12.90 26.09 0.12
N PHE A 35 -12.67 24.87 0.60
CA PHE A 35 -12.76 24.55 2.03
C PHE A 35 -11.73 25.32 2.86
N VAL A 36 -10.47 25.38 2.40
CA VAL A 36 -9.41 26.14 3.07
C VAL A 36 -9.71 27.64 3.07
N GLU A 37 -10.29 28.18 1.99
CA GLU A 37 -10.71 29.58 1.94
C GLU A 37 -11.78 29.88 3.00
N ARG A 38 -12.77 29.00 3.14
CA ARG A 38 -13.84 29.15 4.16
C ARG A 38 -13.32 29.07 5.60
N LEU A 39 -12.18 28.41 5.83
CA LEU A 39 -11.54 28.41 7.14
C LEU A 39 -10.99 29.79 7.53
N LYS A 40 -10.70 30.68 6.56
CA LYS A 40 -10.22 32.04 6.85
C LYS A 40 -11.24 32.88 7.60
N ASP A 41 -12.51 32.70 7.26
CA ASP A 41 -13.63 33.42 7.86
C ASP A 41 -14.10 32.80 9.18
N SER A 42 -13.60 31.61 9.52
CA SER A 42 -13.98 30.90 10.74
C SER A 42 -13.16 31.41 11.93
N THR A 43 -13.81 32.05 12.90
CA THR A 43 -13.12 32.71 14.02
C THR A 43 -13.26 31.95 15.33
N THR A 44 -14.21 31.01 15.41
CA THR A 44 -14.45 30.21 16.62
C THR A 44 -14.17 28.73 16.40
N GLN A 45 -13.85 28.03 17.50
CA GLN A 45 -13.66 26.57 17.49
C GLN A 45 -14.90 25.82 16.98
N ASN A 46 -16.10 26.29 17.34
CA ASN A 46 -17.35 25.64 16.95
C ASN A 46 -17.64 25.79 15.45
N GLU A 47 -17.37 26.96 14.87
CA GLU A 47 -17.49 27.17 13.41
C GLU A 47 -16.53 26.26 12.64
N ILE A 48 -15.26 26.21 13.07
CA ILE A 48 -14.25 25.33 12.45
C ILE A 48 -14.68 23.87 12.53
N LYS A 49 -15.16 23.42 13.70
CA LYS A 49 -15.63 22.05 13.90
C LYS A 49 -16.81 21.74 12.98
N ALA A 50 -17.84 22.59 12.96
CA ALA A 50 -19.02 22.42 12.12
C ALA A 50 -18.65 22.38 10.63
N LEU A 51 -17.69 23.21 10.20
CA LEU A 51 -17.19 23.21 8.82
C LEU A 51 -16.49 21.89 8.47
N CYS A 52 -15.61 21.39 9.34
CA CYS A 52 -14.94 20.10 9.14
C CYS A 52 -15.93 18.93 9.10
N GLU A 53 -16.92 18.91 10.01
CA GLU A 53 -17.95 17.86 10.06
C GLU A 53 -18.84 17.89 8.80
N ALA A 54 -19.22 19.07 8.32
CA ALA A 54 -19.97 19.23 7.08
C ALA A 54 -19.17 18.75 5.85
N GLU A 55 -17.85 18.99 5.83
CA GLU A 55 -16.99 18.52 4.73
C GLU A 55 -16.86 16.99 4.72
N ILE A 56 -16.69 16.38 5.90
CA ILE A 56 -16.65 14.93 6.03
C ILE A 56 -18.00 14.33 5.61
N ALA A 57 -19.11 14.89 6.08
CA ALA A 57 -20.45 14.44 5.73
C ALA A 57 -20.70 14.51 4.22
N LEU A 58 -20.27 15.59 3.56
CA LEU A 58 -20.32 15.72 2.10
C LEU A 58 -19.58 14.58 1.41
N LEU A 59 -18.36 14.24 1.84
CA LEU A 59 -17.60 13.14 1.24
C LEU A 59 -18.23 11.77 1.53
N ASP A 60 -18.83 11.59 2.71
CA ASP A 60 -19.54 10.36 3.10
C ASP A 60 -20.76 10.07 2.21
N GLU A 61 -21.32 11.08 1.51
CA GLU A 61 -22.45 10.89 0.57
C GLU A 61 -22.12 9.95 -0.60
N GLY A 62 -20.86 9.87 -1.04
CA GLY A 62 -20.49 9.10 -2.24
C GLY A 62 -19.20 8.29 -2.14
N TYR A 63 -18.46 8.36 -1.03
CA TYR A 63 -17.21 7.63 -0.84
C TYR A 63 -17.23 6.70 0.37
N PRO A 64 -16.61 5.50 0.30
CA PRO A 64 -16.37 4.69 1.49
C PRO A 64 -15.48 5.43 2.50
N LYS A 65 -15.81 5.34 3.79
CA LYS A 65 -15.01 5.90 4.90
C LYS A 65 -13.53 5.57 4.83
N ALA A 66 -13.19 4.34 4.42
CA ALA A 66 -11.80 3.92 4.23
C ALA A 66 -11.07 4.76 3.17
N THR A 67 -11.72 5.10 2.07
CA THR A 67 -11.17 5.96 1.02
C THR A 67 -11.01 7.39 1.52
N ILE A 68 -12.04 7.93 2.18
CA ILE A 68 -11.99 9.28 2.75
C ILE A 68 -10.83 9.40 3.74
N GLY A 69 -10.76 8.48 4.71
CA GLY A 69 -9.76 8.51 5.78
C GLY A 69 -8.33 8.28 5.31
N LYS A 70 -8.10 7.43 4.29
CA LYS A 70 -6.75 7.08 3.80
C LYS A 70 -6.25 7.96 2.64
N VAL A 71 -7.15 8.58 1.88
CA VAL A 71 -6.80 9.31 0.64
C VAL A 71 -7.15 10.79 0.76
N TYR A 72 -8.42 11.13 0.99
CA TYR A 72 -8.90 12.51 0.87
C TYR A 72 -8.58 13.36 2.09
N LEU A 73 -8.86 12.90 3.31
CA LEU A 73 -8.53 13.69 4.52
C LEU A 73 -7.03 14.04 4.58
N PRO A 74 -6.08 13.15 4.25
CA PRO A 74 -4.67 13.54 4.11
C PRO A 74 -4.41 14.69 3.12
N MET A 75 -5.15 14.76 1.99
CA MET A 75 -5.03 15.86 1.03
C MET A 75 -5.53 17.18 1.62
N TYR A 76 -6.72 17.19 2.22
CA TYR A 76 -7.23 18.40 2.89
C TYR A 76 -6.30 18.88 4.00
N ARG A 77 -5.84 17.95 4.85
CA ARG A 77 -4.90 18.25 5.95
C ARG A 77 -3.59 18.83 5.44
N LYS A 78 -3.09 18.37 4.29
CA LYS A 78 -1.93 18.98 3.62
C LYS A 78 -2.22 20.40 3.16
N GLY A 79 -3.39 20.65 2.57
CA GLY A 79 -3.84 21.99 2.17
C GLY A 79 -3.93 22.96 3.35
N ILE A 80 -4.54 22.53 4.45
CA ILE A 80 -4.60 23.32 5.70
C ILE A 80 -3.20 23.68 6.19
N LYS A 81 -2.28 22.70 6.25
CA LYS A 81 -0.90 22.93 6.71
C LYS A 81 -0.15 23.91 5.82
N ALA A 82 -0.30 23.80 4.50
CA ALA A 82 0.32 24.72 3.56
C ALA A 82 -0.19 26.15 3.78
N MET A 83 -1.51 26.34 3.82
CA MET A 83 -2.12 27.66 4.02
C MET A 83 -1.78 28.27 5.39
N ALA A 84 -1.73 27.46 6.45
CA ALA A 84 -1.30 27.93 7.76
C ALA A 84 0.17 28.39 7.76
N ALA A 85 1.06 27.64 7.11
CA ALA A 85 2.49 27.99 7.00
C ALA A 85 2.73 29.28 6.18
N GLU A 86 1.87 29.54 5.20
CA GLU A 86 1.88 30.77 4.39
C GLU A 86 1.25 31.97 5.11
N GLY A 87 0.75 31.80 6.34
CA GLY A 87 0.06 32.85 7.11
C GLY A 87 -1.35 33.17 6.58
N GLY A 88 -1.89 32.31 5.71
CA GLY A 88 -3.19 32.50 5.08
C GLY A 88 -4.38 32.10 5.95
N LEU A 89 -4.16 31.45 7.10
CA LEU A 89 -5.21 31.11 8.08
C LEU A 89 -5.02 31.91 9.38
N PRO A 90 -6.11 32.35 10.03
CA PRO A 90 -6.01 33.00 11.33
C PRO A 90 -5.47 32.01 12.38
N MET A 91 -4.37 32.37 13.05
CA MET A 91 -3.72 31.55 14.08
C MET A 91 -3.87 32.21 15.46
N THR A 92 -5.10 32.20 15.99
CA THR A 92 -5.47 32.75 17.31
C THR A 92 -5.62 31.64 18.34
N GLU A 93 -5.86 31.96 19.62
CA GLU A 93 -6.17 30.97 20.66
C GLU A 93 -7.41 30.10 20.31
N ALA A 94 -8.40 30.71 19.66
CA ALA A 94 -9.65 30.07 19.27
C ALA A 94 -9.53 29.21 18.00
N THR A 95 -8.53 29.46 17.14
CA THR A 95 -8.40 28.82 15.82
C THR A 95 -7.13 27.96 15.68
N SER A 96 -6.18 28.09 16.60
CA SER A 96 -4.95 27.31 16.63
C SER A 96 -4.76 26.56 17.95
N ARG A 97 -3.88 25.57 17.94
CA ARG A 97 -3.44 24.86 19.15
C ARG A 97 -1.92 24.72 19.15
N GLN A 98 -1.33 24.92 20.32
CA GLN A 98 0.05 24.58 20.61
C GLN A 98 0.08 23.31 21.44
N TYR A 99 0.94 22.37 21.09
CA TYR A 99 1.06 21.10 21.79
C TYR A 99 2.46 20.53 21.67
N THR A 100 2.88 19.82 22.70
CA THR A 100 4.09 19.01 22.70
C THR A 100 3.79 17.62 22.15
N TYR A 101 4.74 17.04 21.43
CA TYR A 101 4.66 15.67 20.93
C TYR A 101 6.01 15.00 21.01
N THR A 102 6.01 13.71 21.31
CA THR A 102 7.23 12.90 21.29
C THR A 102 7.41 12.30 19.90
N LYS A 103 8.56 12.57 19.26
CA LYS A 103 8.94 11.89 18.02
C LYS A 103 9.13 10.41 18.32
N ARG A 104 8.32 9.55 17.70
CA ARG A 104 8.37 8.08 17.91
C ARG A 104 9.73 7.44 17.65
N GLU A 105 10.59 8.10 16.87
CA GLU A 105 11.88 7.54 16.43
C GLU A 105 13.03 7.91 17.36
N SER A 106 13.12 9.18 17.79
CA SER A 106 14.20 9.67 18.64
C SER A 106 13.83 9.72 20.13
N GLY A 107 12.54 9.60 20.47
CA GLY A 107 12.07 9.86 21.83
C GLY A 107 12.11 11.34 22.23
N GLU A 108 12.56 12.22 21.33
CA GLU A 108 12.65 13.66 21.58
C GLU A 108 11.26 14.29 21.63
N THR A 109 11.07 15.18 22.60
CA THR A 109 9.93 16.08 22.64
C THR A 109 10.13 17.21 21.63
N GLY A 110 9.12 17.46 20.81
CA GLY A 110 9.01 18.61 19.93
C GLY A 110 7.75 19.40 20.26
N GLU A 111 7.72 20.66 19.83
CA GLU A 111 6.54 21.52 19.90
C GLU A 111 5.94 21.69 18.51
N ALA A 112 4.62 21.77 18.43
CA ALA A 112 3.88 22.04 17.21
C ALA A 112 2.82 23.10 17.44
N HIS A 113 2.65 23.98 16.46
CA HIS A 113 1.60 25.00 16.42
C HIS A 113 0.78 24.80 15.15
N ASP A 114 -0.43 24.24 15.31
CA ASP A 114 -1.28 23.79 14.21
C ASP A 114 -2.65 24.50 14.24
N HIS A 115 -3.28 24.64 13.06
CA HIS A 115 -4.66 25.10 12.97
C HIS A 115 -5.63 24.02 13.49
N ARG A 116 -6.63 24.39 14.30
CA ARG A 116 -7.59 23.47 14.97
C ARG A 116 -8.41 22.62 14.00
N ALA A 117 -8.56 23.03 12.75
CA ALA A 117 -9.18 22.20 11.72
C ALA A 117 -8.52 20.82 11.61
N LEU A 118 -7.22 20.69 11.92
CA LEU A 118 -6.51 19.40 11.93
C LEU A 118 -6.95 18.45 13.05
N ASP A 119 -7.68 18.93 14.05
CA ASP A 119 -8.25 18.10 15.11
C ASP A 119 -9.61 17.54 14.73
N PHE A 120 -10.39 18.32 13.97
CA PHE A 120 -11.75 17.97 13.59
C PHE A 120 -11.84 17.29 12.21
N LEU A 121 -10.90 17.58 11.31
CA LEU A 121 -10.86 16.99 9.97
C LEU A 121 -10.16 15.63 9.97
N LYS A 122 -10.74 14.69 10.72
CA LYS A 122 -10.36 13.28 10.86
C LYS A 122 -11.58 12.50 11.36
N TYR A 123 -11.61 11.20 11.09
CA TYR A 123 -12.57 10.33 11.79
C TYR A 123 -12.16 10.11 13.24
N ASP A 124 -13.11 9.63 14.05
CA ASP A 124 -12.83 9.15 15.39
C ASP A 124 -11.98 7.87 15.38
N ASN A 125 -11.38 7.55 16.53
CA ASN A 125 -10.52 6.38 16.68
C ASN A 125 -11.30 5.08 16.40
N ALA A 126 -12.58 5.01 16.76
CA ALA A 126 -13.41 3.83 16.53
C ALA A 126 -13.57 3.54 15.03
N THR A 127 -13.82 4.57 14.20
CA THR A 127 -13.90 4.41 12.74
C THR A 127 -12.56 3.97 12.15
N TYR A 128 -11.43 4.56 12.59
CA TYR A 128 -10.11 4.12 12.12
C TYR A 128 -9.79 2.68 12.53
N SER A 129 -10.14 2.28 13.75
CA SER A 129 -10.02 0.89 14.21
C SER A 129 -10.86 -0.06 13.37
N ALA A 130 -12.12 0.29 13.07
CA ALA A 130 -12.98 -0.51 12.20
C ALA A 130 -12.42 -0.65 10.76
N ILE A 131 -11.88 0.44 10.19
CA ILE A 131 -11.20 0.41 8.87
C ILE A 131 -9.98 -0.52 8.90
N SER A 132 -9.21 -0.49 10.00
CA SER A 132 -8.03 -1.35 10.19
C SER A 132 -8.42 -2.82 10.34
N LEU A 133 -9.41 -3.12 11.19
CA LEU A 133 -9.94 -4.47 11.40
C LEU A 133 -10.43 -5.09 10.08
N LYS A 134 -11.25 -4.37 9.31
CA LYS A 134 -11.70 -4.85 8.00
C LYS A 134 -10.54 -5.11 7.02
N SER A 135 -9.49 -4.28 7.08
CA SER A 135 -8.29 -4.49 6.25
C SER A 135 -7.51 -5.75 6.69
N ALA A 136 -7.48 -6.04 8.00
CA ALA A 136 -6.87 -7.23 8.56
C ALA A 136 -7.68 -8.49 8.24
N GLU A 137 -9.00 -8.46 8.39
CA GLU A 137 -9.92 -9.56 8.03
C GLU A 137 -9.76 -9.95 6.56
N LEU A 138 -9.75 -8.99 5.64
CA LEU A 138 -9.52 -9.24 4.21
C LEU A 138 -8.14 -9.83 3.93
N ASN A 139 -7.12 -9.43 4.70
CA ASN A 139 -5.79 -10.02 4.56
C ASN A 139 -5.75 -11.46 5.10
N ASN A 140 -6.38 -11.71 6.25
CA ASN A 140 -6.45 -13.04 6.87
C ASN A 140 -7.20 -14.01 5.95
N ALA A 141 -8.33 -13.61 5.37
CA ALA A 141 -9.06 -14.44 4.40
C ALA A 141 -8.16 -14.87 3.22
N LYS A 142 -7.30 -13.96 2.71
CA LYS A 142 -6.32 -14.30 1.66
C LYS A 142 -5.22 -15.26 2.13
N GLN A 143 -4.84 -15.20 3.41
CA GLN A 143 -3.85 -16.09 4.00
C GLN A 143 -4.43 -17.47 4.31
N ASP A 144 -5.70 -17.54 4.67
CA ASP A 144 -6.43 -18.79 4.88
C ASP A 144 -6.75 -19.48 3.54
N ASN A 145 -6.90 -18.70 2.47
CA ASN A 145 -7.23 -19.16 1.11
C ASN A 145 -6.10 -18.88 0.09
N LEU A 146 -4.89 -19.37 0.38
CA LEU A 146 -3.73 -19.22 -0.52
C LEU A 146 -4.05 -19.71 -1.94
N LYS A 147 -3.46 -19.07 -2.95
CA LYS A 147 -3.66 -19.44 -4.36
C LYS A 147 -2.46 -20.17 -4.97
N PRO A 148 -2.68 -21.23 -5.76
CA PRO A 148 -1.60 -21.97 -6.40
C PRO A 148 -0.95 -21.16 -7.53
N VAL A 149 0.36 -21.23 -7.66
CA VAL A 149 1.11 -20.70 -8.80
C VAL A 149 2.12 -21.74 -9.28
N ASN A 150 2.17 -21.97 -10.58
CA ASN A 150 3.22 -22.78 -11.18
C ASN A 150 4.46 -21.91 -11.45
N PRO A 151 5.60 -22.14 -10.78
CA PRO A 151 6.78 -21.29 -10.92
C PRO A 151 7.42 -21.38 -12.31
N GLU A 152 7.33 -22.53 -13.00
CA GLU A 152 7.88 -22.69 -14.34
C GLU A 152 7.14 -21.82 -15.36
N GLN A 153 5.80 -21.85 -15.34
CA GLN A 153 4.98 -21.00 -16.21
C GLN A 153 5.18 -19.50 -15.91
N TYR A 154 5.26 -19.15 -14.62
CA TYR A 154 5.52 -17.78 -14.19
C TYR A 154 6.89 -17.28 -14.69
N LEU A 155 7.94 -18.08 -14.52
CA LEU A 155 9.29 -17.70 -14.93
C LEU A 155 9.46 -17.68 -16.45
N ALA A 156 8.85 -18.62 -17.17
CA ALA A 156 8.84 -18.62 -18.63
C ALA A 156 8.21 -17.34 -19.18
N LYS A 157 7.04 -16.94 -18.63
CA LYS A 157 6.40 -15.69 -19.03
C LYS A 157 7.23 -14.47 -18.62
N ALA A 158 7.80 -14.44 -17.43
CA ALA A 158 8.65 -13.34 -17.00
C ALA A 158 9.89 -13.19 -17.91
N ALA A 159 10.53 -14.31 -18.29
CA ALA A 159 11.66 -14.34 -19.20
C ALA A 159 11.31 -13.80 -20.60
N GLU A 160 10.15 -14.21 -21.14
CA GLU A 160 9.62 -13.70 -22.41
C GLU A 160 9.45 -12.17 -22.37
N LEU A 161 8.84 -11.64 -21.30
CA LEU A 161 8.61 -10.21 -21.15
C LEU A 161 9.89 -9.39 -20.99
N LEU A 162 10.96 -9.98 -20.43
CA LEU A 162 12.27 -9.33 -20.40
C LEU A 162 12.85 -9.13 -21.80
N HIS A 163 12.38 -9.85 -22.82
CA HIS A 163 12.84 -9.70 -24.20
C HIS A 163 11.92 -8.81 -25.06
N SER A 164 10.80 -8.33 -24.51
CA SER A 164 9.85 -7.49 -25.24
C SER A 164 10.43 -6.11 -25.61
N ASP A 165 9.94 -5.56 -26.73
CA ASP A 165 10.17 -4.17 -27.13
C ASP A 165 9.15 -3.20 -26.53
N ASP A 166 8.05 -3.68 -25.93
CA ASP A 166 7.11 -2.83 -25.21
C ASP A 166 7.67 -2.49 -23.82
N PRO A 167 7.96 -1.21 -23.51
CA PRO A 167 8.50 -0.82 -22.20
C PRO A 167 7.60 -1.22 -21.03
N PHE A 168 6.29 -1.39 -21.22
CA PHE A 168 5.40 -1.83 -20.15
C PHE A 168 5.53 -3.32 -19.87
N GLU A 169 5.79 -4.12 -20.90
CA GLU A 169 6.07 -5.55 -20.75
C GLU A 169 7.43 -5.74 -20.09
N LEU A 170 8.45 -4.99 -20.51
CA LEU A 170 9.75 -4.93 -19.82
C LEU A 170 9.58 -4.58 -18.33
N ALA A 171 8.83 -3.53 -18.00
CA ALA A 171 8.58 -3.14 -16.60
C ALA A 171 7.95 -4.28 -15.79
N VAL A 172 7.00 -5.01 -16.39
CA VAL A 172 6.34 -6.16 -15.76
C VAL A 172 7.32 -7.32 -15.58
N GLY A 173 8.10 -7.66 -16.61
CA GLY A 173 9.14 -8.70 -16.53
C GLY A 173 10.18 -8.40 -15.45
N ILE A 174 10.69 -7.17 -15.40
CA ILE A 174 11.66 -6.74 -14.37
C ILE A 174 11.05 -6.80 -12.98
N ALA A 175 9.81 -6.32 -12.80
CA ALA A 175 9.14 -6.40 -11.50
C ALA A 175 8.89 -7.85 -11.06
N ALA A 176 8.53 -8.73 -12.00
CA ALA A 176 8.27 -10.14 -11.74
C ALA A 176 9.53 -10.91 -11.30
N THR A 177 10.70 -10.56 -11.84
CA THR A 177 11.97 -11.26 -11.56
C THR A 177 12.77 -10.69 -10.41
N THR A 178 12.54 -9.43 -10.03
CA THR A 178 13.27 -8.73 -8.95
C THR A 178 12.43 -8.47 -7.70
N GLY A 179 11.11 -8.65 -7.83
CA GLY A 179 10.14 -8.30 -6.81
C GLY A 179 10.10 -6.81 -6.48
N ARG A 180 10.77 -5.91 -7.22
CA ARG A 180 10.82 -4.46 -6.92
C ARG A 180 9.50 -3.76 -7.17
N ARG A 181 9.24 -2.65 -6.45
CA ARG A 181 8.05 -1.84 -6.69
C ARG A 181 8.16 -1.13 -8.03
N PHE A 182 7.02 -0.89 -8.68
CA PHE A 182 7.00 -0.27 -10.00
C PHE A 182 7.85 1.01 -10.11
N SER A 183 7.71 1.94 -9.18
CA SER A 183 8.49 3.19 -9.19
C SER A 183 9.98 2.98 -8.88
N GLU A 184 10.35 1.91 -8.18
CA GLU A 184 11.76 1.51 -7.99
C GLU A 184 12.35 1.01 -9.32
N VAL A 185 11.59 0.21 -10.08
CA VAL A 185 11.97 -0.26 -11.42
C VAL A 185 12.16 0.93 -12.38
N VAL A 186 11.21 1.88 -12.41
CA VAL A 186 11.26 3.07 -13.29
C VAL A 186 12.49 3.92 -13.03
N ASP A 187 12.70 4.38 -11.80
CA ASP A 187 13.67 5.45 -11.53
C ASP A 187 14.29 5.37 -10.13
N LYS A 188 13.51 4.95 -9.12
CA LYS A 188 13.93 5.14 -7.72
C LYS A 188 14.94 4.11 -7.22
N GLY A 189 15.00 2.94 -7.85
CA GLY A 189 15.90 1.87 -7.46
C GLY A 189 17.19 1.88 -8.28
N ASN A 190 18.31 1.53 -7.66
CA ASN A 190 19.54 1.18 -8.37
C ASN A 190 19.79 -0.31 -8.21
N ILE A 191 20.08 -1.02 -9.32
CA ILE A 191 20.40 -2.44 -9.32
C ILE A 191 21.78 -2.61 -9.92
N VAL A 192 22.69 -3.21 -9.15
CA VAL A 192 24.09 -3.43 -9.56
C VAL A 192 24.39 -4.93 -9.51
N ALA A 193 25.12 -5.41 -10.51
CA ALA A 193 25.55 -6.80 -10.58
C ALA A 193 26.44 -7.16 -9.38
N THR A 194 26.39 -8.42 -8.97
CA THR A 194 27.44 -9.02 -8.12
C THR A 194 28.18 -10.09 -8.92
N ASP A 195 29.17 -10.70 -8.28
CA ASP A 195 29.89 -11.89 -8.75
C ASP A 195 29.00 -13.13 -8.87
N GLN A 196 27.83 -13.12 -8.20
CA GLN A 196 26.91 -14.25 -8.15
C GLN A 196 25.80 -14.11 -9.21
N PRO A 197 25.49 -15.16 -9.98
CA PRO A 197 24.66 -15.06 -11.18
C PRO A 197 23.20 -14.67 -10.91
N TYR A 198 22.69 -14.89 -9.70
CA TYR A 198 21.31 -14.56 -9.32
C TYR A 198 21.22 -13.43 -8.30
N TRP A 199 22.32 -12.80 -7.91
CA TRP A 199 22.29 -11.78 -6.86
C TRP A 199 22.63 -10.40 -7.41
N VAL A 200 21.98 -9.39 -6.85
CA VAL A 200 22.21 -7.99 -7.17
C VAL A 200 22.26 -7.16 -5.90
N GLY A 201 23.11 -6.13 -5.93
CA GLY A 201 23.03 -5.04 -4.95
C GLY A 201 21.88 -4.12 -5.32
N PHE A 202 21.00 -3.83 -4.36
CA PHE A 202 19.87 -2.92 -4.55
C PHE A 202 19.94 -1.74 -3.58
N SER A 203 19.75 -0.53 -4.10
CA SER A 203 19.56 0.69 -3.31
C SER A 203 18.36 1.49 -3.81
N GLY A 204 17.94 2.50 -3.04
CA GLY A 204 16.78 3.34 -3.41
C GLY A 204 15.42 2.73 -3.04
N GLN A 205 15.37 1.95 -1.96
CA GLN A 205 14.14 1.37 -1.42
C GLN A 205 13.11 2.47 -1.07
N LEU A 206 11.90 2.36 -1.61
CA LEU A 206 10.80 3.26 -1.27
C LEU A 206 10.16 2.92 0.09
N LYS A 207 9.41 3.89 0.64
CA LYS A 207 8.73 3.82 1.94
C LYS A 207 9.69 3.73 3.14
N LYS A 208 10.90 4.27 2.98
CA LYS A 208 11.85 4.55 4.06
C LYS A 208 11.94 6.08 4.23
N LYS A 209 12.05 6.56 5.48
CA LYS A 209 12.09 7.99 5.78
C LYS A 209 13.49 8.60 5.61
N SER A 210 14.54 7.79 5.79
CA SER A 210 15.94 8.10 5.49
C SER A 210 16.39 7.39 4.21
N THR A 211 17.54 7.79 3.66
CA THR A 211 18.27 7.04 2.64
C THR A 211 18.57 5.65 3.19
N ALA A 212 17.90 4.62 2.67
CA ALA A 212 18.10 3.26 3.10
C ALA A 212 19.42 2.72 2.56
N ASP A 213 20.10 1.91 3.37
CA ASP A 213 21.33 1.24 2.95
C ASP A 213 21.08 0.33 1.74
N SER A 214 22.14 0.14 0.95
CA SER A 214 22.15 -0.86 -0.11
C SER A 214 22.12 -2.26 0.50
N TYR A 215 21.41 -3.19 -0.13
CA TYR A 215 21.36 -4.57 0.36
C TYR A 215 21.25 -5.57 -0.79
N LEU A 216 21.63 -6.83 -0.50
CA LEU A 216 21.57 -7.91 -1.48
C LEU A 216 20.15 -8.48 -1.64
N THR A 217 19.73 -8.64 -2.89
CA THR A 217 18.45 -9.24 -3.24
C THR A 217 18.62 -10.18 -4.43
N PRO A 218 17.91 -11.32 -4.47
CA PRO A 218 18.04 -12.25 -5.59
C PRO A 218 17.14 -11.85 -6.77
N CYS A 219 17.59 -12.15 -7.98
CA CYS A 219 16.77 -12.25 -9.18
C CYS A 219 16.32 -13.70 -9.37
N LEU A 220 15.11 -13.91 -9.90
CA LEU A 220 14.60 -15.26 -10.17
C LEU A 220 15.17 -15.88 -11.46
N ILE A 221 15.77 -15.05 -12.30
CA ILE A 221 16.44 -15.34 -13.57
C ILE A 221 17.86 -14.73 -13.47
N PRO A 222 18.86 -15.19 -14.25
CA PRO A 222 20.20 -14.60 -14.19
C PRO A 222 20.20 -13.07 -14.22
N ALA A 223 20.96 -12.47 -13.31
CA ALA A 223 21.02 -11.03 -13.08
C ALA A 223 21.43 -10.26 -14.34
N ALA A 224 22.29 -10.84 -15.17
CA ALA A 224 22.71 -10.27 -16.45
C ALA A 224 21.52 -9.96 -17.37
N ASP A 225 20.56 -10.89 -17.51
CA ASP A 225 19.38 -10.71 -18.36
C ASP A 225 18.46 -9.62 -17.81
N VAL A 226 18.32 -9.56 -16.49
CA VAL A 226 17.51 -8.54 -15.81
C VAL A 226 18.13 -7.15 -15.98
N LEU A 227 19.45 -7.03 -15.82
CA LEU A 227 20.17 -5.77 -15.96
C LEU A 227 20.12 -5.25 -17.40
N ALA A 228 20.30 -6.13 -18.39
CA ALA A 228 20.16 -5.78 -19.80
C ALA A 228 18.73 -5.31 -20.15
N ALA A 229 17.71 -5.96 -19.58
CA ALA A 229 16.32 -5.51 -19.73
C ALA A 229 16.06 -4.16 -19.03
N LEU A 230 16.63 -3.94 -17.83
CA LEU A 230 16.50 -2.69 -17.09
C LEU A 230 17.13 -1.51 -17.83
N GLU A 231 18.30 -1.71 -18.41
CA GLU A 231 18.98 -0.71 -19.22
C GLU A 231 18.14 -0.32 -20.45
N ARG A 232 17.65 -1.31 -21.21
CA ARG A 232 16.74 -1.07 -22.34
C ARG A 232 15.48 -0.33 -21.91
N PHE A 233 14.88 -0.75 -20.81
CA PHE A 233 13.67 -0.14 -20.26
C PHE A 233 13.88 1.33 -19.90
N ARG A 234 14.96 1.68 -19.18
CA ARG A 234 15.25 3.06 -18.77
C ARG A 234 15.67 3.95 -19.95
N SER A 235 16.32 3.35 -20.95
CA SER A 235 16.72 4.04 -22.18
C SER A 235 15.55 4.26 -23.14
N HIS A 236 14.42 3.57 -22.95
CA HIS A 236 13.27 3.71 -23.83
C HIS A 236 12.71 5.15 -23.80
N PRO A 237 12.44 5.81 -24.94
CA PRO A 237 12.09 7.24 -24.99
C PRO A 237 10.90 7.66 -24.14
N ARG A 238 9.92 6.77 -23.94
CA ARG A 238 8.75 7.02 -23.08
C ARG A 238 9.07 6.97 -21.58
N ILE A 239 10.06 6.18 -21.19
CA ILE A 239 10.47 6.01 -19.79
C ILE A 239 11.47 7.09 -19.42
N ALA A 240 12.43 7.38 -20.31
CA ALA A 240 13.40 8.46 -20.15
C ALA A 240 12.75 9.81 -19.79
N ARG A 241 11.57 10.11 -20.35
CA ARG A 241 10.81 11.35 -20.07
C ARG A 241 10.31 11.50 -18.64
N VAL A 242 10.21 10.41 -17.89
CA VAL A 242 9.71 10.42 -16.50
C VAL A 242 10.80 10.05 -15.49
N LEU A 243 12.05 9.89 -15.93
CA LEU A 243 13.19 9.77 -15.03
C LEU A 243 13.35 11.06 -14.22
N GLY A 244 13.70 10.92 -12.94
CA GLY A 244 13.71 12.02 -11.98
C GLY A 244 12.32 12.51 -11.52
N ALA A 245 11.22 12.10 -12.16
CA ALA A 245 9.88 12.54 -11.77
C ALA A 245 9.47 12.00 -10.39
N SER A 246 8.48 12.64 -9.76
CA SER A 246 7.96 12.18 -8.47
C SER A 246 7.27 10.81 -8.61
N THR A 247 7.22 10.01 -7.53
CA THR A 247 6.47 8.74 -7.51
C THR A 247 5.00 8.93 -7.91
N LYS A 248 4.40 10.08 -7.57
CA LYS A 248 3.02 10.41 -7.97
C LYS A 248 2.91 10.57 -9.49
N ASP A 249 3.86 11.23 -10.12
CA ASP A 249 3.81 11.54 -11.55
C ASP A 249 4.19 10.32 -12.41
N ILE A 250 5.13 9.49 -11.94
CA ILE A 250 5.42 8.18 -12.54
C ILE A 250 4.14 7.33 -12.55
N ASN A 251 3.46 7.20 -11.41
CA ASN A 251 2.24 6.39 -11.33
C ASN A 251 1.11 6.97 -12.18
N ARG A 252 0.91 8.29 -12.16
CA ARG A 252 -0.10 8.95 -12.99
C ARG A 252 0.10 8.68 -14.48
N SER A 253 1.35 8.70 -14.93
CA SER A 253 1.69 8.59 -16.35
C SER A 253 1.68 7.14 -16.85
N LEU A 254 2.14 6.19 -16.01
CA LEU A 254 2.48 4.84 -16.48
C LEU A 254 1.66 3.71 -15.85
N ALA A 255 1.05 3.90 -14.67
CA ALA A 255 0.49 2.78 -13.89
C ALA A 255 -0.63 2.02 -14.62
N ASN A 256 -1.48 2.71 -15.38
CA ASN A 256 -2.58 2.06 -16.12
C ASN A 256 -2.05 1.15 -17.23
N SER A 257 -1.03 1.58 -17.97
CA SER A 257 -0.42 0.76 -19.02
C SER A 257 0.24 -0.49 -18.44
N VAL A 258 0.93 -0.35 -17.32
CA VAL A 258 1.53 -1.47 -16.58
C VAL A 258 0.45 -2.39 -16.01
N LYS A 259 -0.63 -1.85 -15.45
CA LYS A 259 -1.78 -2.65 -14.97
C LYS A 259 -2.36 -3.50 -16.10
N ARG A 260 -2.54 -2.93 -17.30
CA ARG A 260 -3.01 -3.67 -18.48
C ARG A 260 -2.05 -4.77 -18.89
N ALA A 261 -0.74 -4.49 -18.91
CA ALA A 261 0.27 -5.49 -19.23
C ALA A 261 0.28 -6.65 -18.21
N VAL A 262 0.21 -6.36 -16.90
CA VAL A 262 0.08 -7.40 -15.87
C VAL A 262 -1.18 -8.25 -16.08
N HIS A 263 -2.33 -7.60 -16.27
CA HIS A 263 -3.59 -8.30 -16.44
C HIS A 263 -3.56 -9.21 -17.68
N ARG A 264 -3.05 -8.71 -18.81
CA ARG A 264 -2.92 -9.48 -20.06
C ARG A 264 -2.00 -10.69 -19.93
N HIS A 265 -0.85 -10.53 -19.28
CA HIS A 265 0.19 -11.56 -19.31
C HIS A 265 0.10 -12.58 -18.18
N PHE A 266 -0.42 -12.17 -17.02
CA PHE A 266 -0.52 -13.03 -15.84
C PHE A 266 -1.96 -13.28 -15.37
N GLY A 267 -2.87 -12.33 -15.59
CA GLY A 267 -4.27 -12.44 -15.15
C GLY A 267 -5.12 -13.26 -16.11
N THR A 268 -5.22 -12.84 -17.37
CA THR A 268 -6.07 -13.50 -18.38
C THR A 268 -5.55 -14.87 -18.80
N THR A 269 -4.25 -15.11 -18.65
CA THR A 269 -3.61 -16.40 -18.91
C THR A 269 -3.83 -17.41 -17.77
N GLY A 270 -4.28 -16.97 -16.60
CA GLY A 270 -4.45 -17.82 -15.43
C GLY A 270 -3.15 -18.23 -14.75
N ILE A 271 -1.98 -17.71 -15.18
CA ILE A 271 -0.69 -18.01 -14.55
C ILE A 271 -0.69 -17.58 -13.07
N ILE A 272 -1.34 -16.46 -12.77
CA ILE A 272 -1.55 -15.99 -11.40
C ILE A 272 -3.06 -15.92 -11.15
N PRO A 273 -3.59 -16.70 -10.20
CA PRO A 273 -4.99 -16.60 -9.83
C PRO A 273 -5.29 -15.26 -9.18
N VAL A 274 -6.48 -14.74 -9.41
CA VAL A 274 -6.98 -13.54 -8.72
C VAL A 274 -7.23 -13.88 -7.25
N LEU A 275 -6.73 -13.04 -6.34
CA LEU A 275 -6.96 -13.20 -4.91
C LEU A 275 -8.40 -12.87 -4.53
N GLU A 276 -8.86 -13.45 -3.43
CA GLU A 276 -10.18 -13.18 -2.89
C GLU A 276 -10.37 -11.68 -2.60
N GLY A 277 -11.51 -11.12 -3.04
CA GLY A 277 -11.82 -9.69 -2.91
C GLY A 277 -11.05 -8.77 -3.85
N GLU A 278 -10.22 -9.29 -4.77
CA GLU A 278 -9.56 -8.50 -5.81
C GLU A 278 -10.28 -8.65 -7.16
N ALA A 279 -10.31 -7.58 -7.96
CA ALA A 279 -10.94 -7.59 -9.28
C ALA A 279 -10.03 -8.15 -10.38
N SER A 280 -8.71 -8.10 -10.19
CA SER A 280 -7.72 -8.46 -11.20
C SER A 280 -6.34 -8.63 -10.57
N VAL A 281 -5.46 -9.42 -11.21
CA VAL A 281 -4.03 -9.45 -10.87
C VAL A 281 -3.40 -8.07 -11.09
N THR A 282 -2.59 -7.65 -10.12
CA THR A 282 -1.87 -6.38 -10.08
C THR A 282 -0.37 -6.61 -9.95
N ILE A 283 0.43 -5.56 -10.21
CA ILE A 283 1.88 -5.63 -10.05
C ILE A 283 2.33 -5.98 -8.62
N HIS A 284 1.51 -5.72 -7.60
CA HIS A 284 1.82 -6.10 -6.22
C HIS A 284 1.69 -7.61 -6.00
N ASN A 285 0.79 -8.27 -6.73
CA ASN A 285 0.66 -9.72 -6.67
C ASN A 285 1.93 -10.41 -7.21
N LEU A 286 2.57 -9.85 -8.26
CA LEU A 286 3.87 -10.33 -8.75
C LEU A 286 4.93 -10.31 -7.66
N ARG A 287 4.93 -9.29 -6.79
CA ARG A 287 5.85 -9.21 -5.65
C ARG A 287 5.57 -10.29 -4.59
N GLY A 288 4.30 -10.66 -4.39
CA GLY A 288 3.93 -11.79 -3.54
C GLY A 288 4.42 -13.13 -4.09
N VAL A 289 4.15 -13.39 -5.38
CA VAL A 289 4.64 -14.60 -6.07
C VAL A 289 6.17 -14.66 -6.08
N TYR A 290 6.84 -13.54 -6.35
CA TYR A 290 8.30 -13.44 -6.26
C TYR A 290 8.81 -13.87 -4.88
N GLY A 291 8.17 -13.41 -3.79
CA GLY A 291 8.55 -13.77 -2.43
C GLY A 291 8.51 -15.28 -2.21
N GLU A 292 7.46 -15.95 -2.70
CA GLU A 292 7.29 -17.39 -2.57
C GLU A 292 8.31 -18.18 -3.42
N ILE A 293 8.56 -17.76 -4.67
CA ILE A 293 9.59 -18.38 -5.52
C ILE A 293 10.99 -18.17 -4.93
N CYS A 294 11.27 -17.01 -4.35
CA CYS A 294 12.52 -16.76 -3.65
C CYS A 294 12.73 -17.70 -2.45
N VAL A 295 11.66 -18.04 -1.73
CA VAL A 295 11.74 -19.01 -0.64
C VAL A 295 12.12 -20.38 -1.18
N HIS A 296 11.42 -20.82 -2.24
CA HIS A 296 11.71 -22.09 -2.88
C HIS A 296 13.16 -22.17 -3.40
N PHE A 297 13.65 -21.14 -4.08
CA PHE A 297 14.99 -21.12 -4.67
C PHE A 297 16.12 -20.86 -3.67
N PHE A 298 15.95 -19.92 -2.74
CA PHE A 298 17.08 -19.32 -2.03
C PHE A 298 16.92 -19.28 -0.51
N CYS A 299 15.81 -19.71 0.09
CA CYS A 299 15.70 -19.73 1.56
C CYS A 299 16.36 -20.99 2.13
N PRO A 300 17.40 -20.87 2.97
CA PRO A 300 17.99 -22.02 3.62
C PRO A 300 16.98 -22.74 4.53
N PRO A 301 17.05 -24.07 4.68
CA PRO A 301 16.15 -24.83 5.56
C PRO A 301 16.18 -24.35 7.02
N SER A 302 17.34 -23.87 7.48
CA SER A 302 17.60 -23.34 8.82
C SER A 302 17.05 -21.94 9.06
N ARG A 303 16.54 -21.24 8.04
CA ARG A 303 16.07 -19.86 8.15
C ARG A 303 14.54 -19.77 8.19
N GLY A 304 14.03 -18.88 9.04
CA GLY A 304 12.61 -18.56 9.08
C GLY A 304 12.15 -17.83 7.83
N VAL A 305 11.11 -18.36 7.17
CA VAL A 305 10.56 -17.84 5.90
C VAL A 305 10.16 -16.38 5.99
N ALA A 306 9.39 -16.04 7.03
CA ALA A 306 8.92 -14.67 7.23
C ALA A 306 10.10 -13.69 7.23
N ARG A 307 11.13 -14.00 8.03
CA ARG A 307 12.34 -13.18 8.18
C ARG A 307 13.12 -13.05 6.88
N PHE A 308 13.34 -14.16 6.18
CA PHE A 308 14.00 -14.17 4.88
C PHE A 308 13.33 -13.23 3.87
N VAL A 309 12.00 -13.31 3.76
CA VAL A 309 11.23 -12.46 2.83
C VAL A 309 11.29 -10.99 3.23
N GLN A 310 11.27 -10.65 4.53
CA GLN A 310 11.35 -9.24 4.98
C GLN A 310 12.65 -8.57 4.53
N GLU A 311 13.77 -9.29 4.65
CA GLU A 311 15.08 -8.78 4.25
C GLU A 311 15.16 -8.59 2.74
N ARG A 312 14.73 -9.59 1.95
CA ARG A 312 14.79 -9.49 0.48
C ARG A 312 13.82 -8.45 -0.08
N LEU A 313 12.65 -8.25 0.54
CA LEU A 313 11.72 -7.19 0.17
C LEU A 313 12.06 -5.82 0.80
N GLY A 314 13.16 -5.71 1.56
CA GLY A 314 13.64 -4.44 2.09
C GLY A 314 12.73 -3.82 3.15
N HIS A 315 12.04 -4.65 3.94
CA HIS A 315 11.33 -4.20 5.13
C HIS A 315 12.30 -4.01 6.30
N VAL A 316 13.35 -4.83 6.36
CA VAL A 316 14.39 -4.83 7.37
C VAL A 316 15.73 -4.73 6.66
N ILE A 317 16.32 -3.53 6.63
CA ILE A 317 17.54 -3.25 5.86
C ILE A 317 18.69 -2.80 6.78
N SER A 318 18.43 -1.89 7.73
CA SER A 318 19.49 -1.40 8.62
C SER A 318 19.78 -2.37 9.77
N GLU A 319 20.95 -2.24 10.39
CA GLU A 319 21.32 -3.00 11.59
C GLU A 319 20.34 -2.80 12.74
N GLU A 320 19.81 -1.58 12.95
CA GLU A 320 18.79 -1.38 13.99
C GLU A 320 17.46 -2.03 13.63
N GLU A 321 17.09 -2.06 12.35
CA GLU A 321 15.89 -2.75 11.90
C GLU A 321 16.04 -4.27 12.01
N LEU A 322 17.24 -4.81 11.80
CA LEU A 322 17.55 -6.23 11.97
C LEU A 322 17.31 -6.68 13.42
N LYS A 323 17.43 -5.79 14.40
CA LYS A 323 17.12 -6.09 15.81
C LYS A 323 15.62 -6.07 16.13
N ARG A 324 14.76 -5.58 15.21
CA ARG A 324 13.30 -5.53 15.40
C ARG A 324 12.63 -6.86 15.05
N GLY A 325 11.48 -7.09 15.69
CA GLY A 325 10.59 -8.19 15.36
C GLY A 325 10.05 -8.12 13.93
N ASN A 326 9.40 -9.19 13.49
CA ASN A 326 8.88 -9.30 12.13
C ASN A 326 7.88 -8.17 11.81
N SER A 327 8.12 -7.46 10.70
CA SER A 327 7.20 -6.44 10.19
C SER A 327 5.86 -7.05 9.77
N SER A 328 4.76 -6.52 10.31
CA SER A 328 3.38 -6.89 9.92
C SER A 328 3.11 -6.64 8.44
N ALA A 329 3.81 -5.69 7.80
CA ALA A 329 3.70 -5.43 6.38
C ALA A 329 4.08 -6.63 5.49
N THR A 330 4.83 -7.59 6.04
CA THR A 330 5.24 -8.80 5.31
C THR A 330 4.08 -9.76 5.08
N GLN A 331 3.05 -9.76 5.94
CA GLN A 331 1.88 -10.63 5.81
C GLN A 331 1.13 -10.42 4.48
N HIS A 332 1.21 -9.21 3.91
CA HIS A 332 0.59 -8.88 2.63
C HIS A 332 1.25 -9.51 1.40
N TYR A 333 2.32 -10.30 1.57
CA TYR A 333 2.99 -11.01 0.48
C TYR A 333 2.80 -12.53 0.53
N PHE A 334 2.19 -13.07 1.59
CA PHE A 334 1.97 -14.51 1.78
C PHE A 334 0.56 -14.92 1.36
N HIS A 335 0.24 -14.78 0.07
CA HIS A 335 -1.09 -15.11 -0.48
C HIS A 335 -1.06 -16.23 -1.53
N TYR A 336 0.12 -16.79 -1.81
CA TYR A 336 0.34 -17.80 -2.84
C TYR A 336 1.12 -18.98 -2.29
N TYR A 337 0.97 -20.14 -2.93
CA TYR A 337 1.80 -21.32 -2.73
C TYR A 337 2.20 -21.90 -4.09
N LEU A 338 3.29 -22.65 -4.14
CA LEU A 338 3.81 -23.18 -5.41
C LEU A 338 3.26 -24.58 -5.71
N ILE A 339 3.00 -24.83 -6.99
CA ILE A 339 2.62 -26.15 -7.52
C ILE A 339 3.49 -26.53 -8.72
N ASP A 340 3.68 -27.83 -8.96
CA ASP A 340 4.33 -28.35 -10.15
C ASP A 340 3.38 -28.42 -11.36
N GLY A 341 3.86 -28.94 -12.49
CA GLY A 341 3.06 -29.13 -13.71
C GLY A 341 1.86 -30.07 -13.55
N ASN A 342 1.83 -30.89 -12.49
CA ASN A 342 0.74 -31.81 -12.16
C ASN A 342 -0.19 -31.26 -11.08
N GLY A 343 0.03 -30.01 -10.63
CA GLY A 343 -0.76 -29.39 -9.56
C GLY A 343 -0.36 -29.81 -8.14
N LYS A 344 0.75 -30.54 -7.97
CA LYS A 344 1.23 -30.97 -6.65
C LYS A 344 2.01 -29.84 -5.98
N HIS A 345 1.76 -29.64 -4.68
CA HIS A 345 2.43 -28.63 -3.88
C HIS A 345 3.96 -28.81 -3.85
N ILE A 346 4.70 -27.71 -4.03
CA ILE A 346 6.16 -27.62 -3.93
C ILE A 346 6.52 -26.99 -2.57
N GLY A 347 6.96 -27.81 -1.62
CA GLY A 347 7.37 -27.36 -0.28
C GLY A 347 8.89 -27.28 -0.06
N SER A 348 9.71 -27.62 -1.06
CA SER A 348 11.17 -27.56 -0.95
C SER A 348 11.66 -26.12 -0.91
N ARG A 349 12.76 -25.88 -0.20
CA ARG A 349 13.35 -24.55 0.02
C ARG A 349 14.85 -24.59 -0.25
N GLY A 350 15.38 -23.50 -0.77
CA GLY A 350 16.81 -23.35 -1.05
C GLY A 350 17.33 -24.21 -2.20
N VAL A 351 16.50 -24.59 -3.18
CA VAL A 351 16.91 -25.55 -4.23
C VAL A 351 17.98 -25.02 -5.20
N LYS A 352 18.27 -23.72 -5.17
CA LYS A 352 19.38 -23.07 -5.91
C LYS A 352 20.56 -22.70 -5.01
N LEU A 353 20.55 -23.08 -3.73
CA LEU A 353 21.73 -23.00 -2.88
C LEU A 353 22.56 -24.27 -3.09
N THR A 354 23.87 -24.13 -3.22
CA THR A 354 24.75 -25.31 -3.22
C THR A 354 24.78 -25.89 -1.79
N ASP A 355 24.96 -27.20 -1.65
CA ASP A 355 24.96 -27.86 -0.33
C ASP A 355 25.99 -27.20 0.61
N GLY A 356 25.51 -26.63 1.72
CA GLY A 356 26.34 -25.96 2.72
C GLY A 356 26.61 -24.47 2.47
N GLU A 357 26.11 -23.88 1.37
CA GLU A 357 26.26 -22.44 1.15
C GLU A 357 25.42 -21.61 2.12
N THR A 358 26.09 -20.69 2.80
CA THR A 358 25.44 -19.58 3.48
C THR A 358 24.97 -18.56 2.45
N LEU A 359 23.89 -17.84 2.78
CA LEU A 359 23.44 -16.72 1.94
C LEU A 359 24.58 -15.72 1.74
N PRO A 360 24.73 -15.13 0.53
CA PRO A 360 25.76 -14.13 0.28
C PRO A 360 25.69 -13.02 1.33
N THR A 361 26.84 -12.73 1.96
CA THR A 361 26.99 -11.59 2.86
C THR A 361 26.97 -10.30 2.05
N PRO A 362 26.35 -9.21 2.57
CA PRO A 362 26.39 -7.91 1.90
C PRO A 362 27.83 -7.52 1.58
N ILE A 363 28.12 -7.27 0.31
CA ILE A 363 29.41 -6.71 -0.12
C ILE A 363 29.39 -5.24 0.30
N GLU A 364 30.35 -4.82 1.14
CA GLU A 364 30.59 -3.40 1.38
C GLU A 364 30.83 -2.73 0.02
N PRO A 365 30.19 -1.58 -0.28
CA PRO A 365 30.36 -0.94 -1.58
C PRO A 365 31.85 -0.75 -1.85
N ILE A 366 32.30 -1.30 -2.98
CA ILE A 366 33.68 -1.17 -3.46
C ILE A 366 33.94 0.32 -3.61
N SER A 367 34.58 0.92 -2.62
CA SER A 367 35.17 2.24 -2.73
C SER A 367 36.23 2.16 -3.81
N GLU A 368 36.21 3.09 -4.76
CA GLU A 368 37.20 3.16 -5.83
C GLU A 368 38.62 3.10 -5.24
N SER A 369 39.31 2.03 -5.62
CA SER A 369 40.72 1.68 -5.42
C SER A 369 41.68 2.75 -4.88
N GLN A 370 42.38 2.41 -3.79
CA GLN A 370 43.83 2.66 -3.64
C GLN A 370 44.53 1.36 -3.21
N PRO A 371 45.82 1.17 -3.59
CA PRO A 371 46.44 -0.15 -3.67
C PRO A 371 47.08 -0.61 -2.35
N GLU A 372 47.03 -1.93 -2.19
CA GLU A 372 47.85 -2.85 -1.37
C GLU A 372 48.79 -2.27 -0.31
N THR A 373 48.58 -2.71 0.93
CA THR A 373 49.66 -3.34 1.73
C THR A 373 49.08 -4.35 2.73
N LEU A 374 49.65 -5.55 2.73
CA LEU A 374 49.64 -6.57 3.80
C LEU A 374 51.12 -6.83 4.17
N PRO A 375 51.49 -7.52 5.27
CA PRO A 375 50.68 -8.11 6.34
C PRO A 375 51.21 -7.86 7.78
N GLU A 376 50.41 -8.12 8.83
CA GLU A 376 50.92 -8.82 10.02
C GLU A 376 49.83 -9.53 10.85
N THR A 377 50.07 -10.83 11.09
CA THR A 377 49.40 -11.83 11.94
C THR A 377 49.54 -11.52 13.44
N GLN A 378 48.58 -11.74 14.38
CA GLN A 378 47.98 -12.96 14.97
C GLN A 378 47.38 -12.52 16.36
N PRO A 379 46.75 -13.35 17.24
CA PRO A 379 45.97 -14.58 17.10
C PRO A 379 44.59 -14.58 17.87
N THR A 380 43.69 -15.48 17.42
CA THR A 380 42.76 -16.36 18.16
C THR A 380 42.07 -15.89 19.47
N GLN A 381 40.72 -15.89 19.48
CA GLN A 381 39.90 -16.67 20.44
C GLN A 381 38.42 -16.76 20.00
N GLN A 382 37.86 -17.96 20.14
CA GLN A 382 36.51 -18.42 19.81
C GLN A 382 35.81 -18.81 21.14
N PRO A 383 34.52 -19.21 21.14
CA PRO A 383 33.38 -18.40 21.58
C PRO A 383 32.75 -18.88 22.90
N GLU A 384 32.04 -18.00 23.60
CA GLU A 384 31.04 -18.43 24.60
C GLU A 384 29.65 -17.90 24.26
N SER A 385 28.75 -18.87 24.19
CA SER A 385 27.30 -18.78 24.03
C SER A 385 26.62 -18.21 25.28
N THR A 386 25.60 -17.36 25.09
CA THR A 386 24.43 -17.42 25.97
C THR A 386 23.19 -16.86 25.28
N ILE A 387 22.15 -17.70 25.28
CA ILE A 387 20.79 -17.44 24.83
C ILE A 387 20.12 -16.50 25.85
N SER A 388 19.42 -15.48 25.39
CA SER A 388 18.42 -14.76 26.20
C SER A 388 17.19 -14.44 25.35
N VAL A 389 16.09 -15.08 25.71
CA VAL A 389 14.74 -14.87 25.20
C VAL A 389 14.15 -13.66 25.93
N SER A 390 13.60 -12.68 25.20
CA SER A 390 12.88 -11.55 25.81
C SER A 390 11.45 -11.47 25.26
N PHE A 391 10.50 -11.78 26.14
CA PHE A 391 9.07 -11.50 25.98
C PHE A 391 8.75 -10.07 26.46
N ALA A 392 7.72 -9.49 25.86
CA ALA A 392 7.29 -8.11 26.01
C ALA A 392 6.57 -7.80 27.33
N ALA A 393 6.86 -6.62 27.90
CA ALA A 393 5.96 -5.79 28.70
C ALA A 393 6.40 -4.30 28.58
N PRO A 394 5.79 -3.48 27.71
CA PRO A 394 6.33 -2.16 27.35
C PRO A 394 6.08 -1.04 28.38
N GLU A 395 5.11 -1.20 29.27
CA GLU A 395 4.60 -0.07 30.07
C GLU A 395 5.40 0.16 31.37
N ALA A 396 5.85 -0.91 32.04
CA ALA A 396 6.69 -0.79 33.24
C ALA A 396 8.12 -0.30 32.93
N PHE A 397 8.65 -0.64 31.74
CA PHE A 397 10.00 -0.24 31.33
C PHE A 397 10.07 1.25 30.98
N SER A 398 8.98 1.82 30.41
CA SER A 398 8.89 3.25 30.11
C SER A 398 8.96 4.10 31.38
N ALA A 399 8.21 3.74 32.43
CA ALA A 399 8.20 4.46 33.69
C ALA A 399 9.57 4.43 34.40
N LEU A 400 10.24 3.27 34.38
CA LEU A 400 11.58 3.13 34.94
C LEU A 400 12.63 3.93 34.14
N THR A 401 12.49 4.00 32.82
CA THR A 401 13.40 4.77 31.96
C THR A 401 13.26 6.28 32.21
N GLU A 402 12.02 6.74 32.44
CA GLU A 402 11.73 8.13 32.77
C GLU A 402 12.32 8.50 34.14
N GLN A 403 12.14 7.66 35.16
CA GLN A 403 12.73 7.82 36.49
C GLN A 403 14.27 7.81 36.47
N ILE A 404 14.90 6.93 35.68
CA ILE A 404 16.36 6.92 35.51
C ILE A 404 16.83 8.23 34.87
N SER A 405 16.06 8.81 33.94
CA SER A 405 16.42 10.08 33.30
C SER A 405 16.37 11.26 34.28
N THR A 406 15.37 11.31 35.17
CA THR A 406 15.25 12.35 36.20
C THR A 406 16.39 12.26 37.19
N LEU A 407 16.71 11.04 37.66
CA LEU A 407 17.83 10.83 38.58
C LEU A 407 19.17 11.20 37.93
N THR A 408 19.33 10.92 36.63
CA THR A 408 20.54 11.31 35.88
C THR A 408 20.67 12.83 35.79
N GLN A 409 19.58 13.56 35.54
CA GLN A 409 19.57 15.02 35.49
C GLN A 409 19.89 15.65 36.86
N GLU A 410 19.35 15.10 37.95
CA GLU A 410 19.67 15.56 39.31
C GLU A 410 21.14 15.31 39.66
N MET A 411 21.66 14.14 39.31
CA MET A 411 23.08 13.81 39.53
C MET A 411 24.00 14.79 38.78
N GLN A 412 23.62 15.18 37.56
CA GLN A 412 24.37 16.13 36.74
C GLN A 412 24.28 17.56 37.29
N ARG A 413 23.12 17.94 37.85
CA ARG A 413 22.93 19.22 38.56
C ARG A 413 23.79 19.29 39.82
N LEU A 414 23.81 18.25 40.63
CA LEU A 414 24.66 18.17 41.83
C LEU A 414 26.14 18.23 41.48
N TRP A 415 26.56 17.53 40.43
CA TRP A 415 27.95 17.59 39.93
C TRP A 415 28.36 19.01 39.54
N SER A 416 27.49 19.74 38.82
CA SER A 416 27.75 21.12 38.43
C SER A 416 27.86 22.09 39.63
N HIS A 417 27.21 21.76 40.74
CA HIS A 417 27.26 22.57 41.97
C HIS A 417 28.56 22.29 42.76
N VAL A 418 28.97 21.02 42.85
CA VAL A 418 30.26 20.61 43.44
C VAL A 418 31.43 21.21 42.67
N GLU A 419 31.35 21.24 41.33
CA GLU A 419 32.37 21.83 40.46
C GLU A 419 32.48 23.36 40.62
N LYS A 420 31.35 24.05 40.82
CA LYS A 420 31.31 25.49 41.15
C LYS A 420 31.90 25.79 42.53
N MET A 421 31.76 24.89 43.51
CA MET A 421 32.41 25.03 44.82
C MET A 421 33.91 24.74 44.75
N SER A 422 34.34 23.78 43.94
CA SER A 422 35.76 23.43 43.78
C SER A 422 36.59 24.52 43.08
N THR A 423 35.95 25.45 42.36
CA THR A 423 36.61 26.54 41.63
C THR A 423 36.70 27.86 42.42
N GLN A 424 36.14 27.91 43.63
CA GLN A 424 36.29 29.03 44.56
C GLN A 424 37.24 28.65 45.70
N GLN A 425 38.18 29.54 46.05
CA GLN A 425 39.16 29.35 47.14
C GLN A 425 38.51 28.94 48.47
N PRO A 426 39.23 28.21 49.35
CA PRO A 426 38.64 27.51 50.50
C PRO A 426 38.14 28.48 51.57
N GLN A 427 36.87 28.85 51.50
CA GLN A 427 36.12 29.34 52.65
C GLN A 427 35.28 28.20 53.21
N ALA A 428 35.24 28.11 54.54
CA ALA A 428 34.50 27.06 55.23
C ALA A 428 33.03 27.05 54.75
N PRO A 429 32.44 25.87 54.48
CA PRO A 429 31.07 25.76 53.99
C PRO A 429 30.14 26.48 54.96
N THR A 430 29.26 27.34 54.44
CA THR A 430 28.36 28.09 55.28
C THR A 430 27.31 27.14 55.90
N ALA A 431 26.73 27.52 57.04
CA ALA A 431 25.65 26.74 57.68
C ALA A 431 24.45 26.50 56.72
N THR A 432 24.27 27.41 55.76
CA THR A 432 23.25 27.33 54.71
C THR A 432 23.56 26.19 53.73
N ASP A 433 24.82 26.04 53.29
CA ASP A 433 25.23 24.98 52.35
C ASP A 433 25.08 23.59 52.96
N THR A 434 25.46 23.45 54.24
CA THR A 434 25.30 22.18 54.97
C THR A 434 23.83 21.81 55.15
N SER A 435 22.95 22.78 55.39
CA SER A 435 21.50 22.52 55.50
C SER A 435 20.86 22.12 54.17
N PHE A 436 21.34 22.68 53.05
CA PHE A 436 20.90 22.35 51.70
C PHE A 436 21.27 20.89 51.36
N PHE A 437 22.54 20.49 51.52
CA PHE A 437 22.97 19.12 51.25
C PHE A 437 22.31 18.09 52.17
N THR A 438 22.09 18.43 53.45
CA THR A 438 21.39 17.52 54.37
C THR A 438 19.96 17.24 53.90
N ARG A 439 19.26 18.25 53.39
CA ARG A 439 17.91 18.11 52.87
C ARG A 439 17.88 17.31 51.55
N GLU A 440 18.83 17.58 50.65
CA GLU A 440 18.93 16.87 49.36
C GLU A 440 19.28 15.39 49.56
N ILE A 441 20.18 15.07 50.49
CA ILE A 441 20.54 13.68 50.83
C ILE A 441 19.34 12.94 51.41
N GLU A 442 18.53 13.59 52.25
CA GLU A 442 17.34 12.97 52.82
C GLU A 442 16.25 12.74 51.77
N ASP A 443 16.06 13.69 50.84
CA ASP A 443 15.13 13.56 49.72
C ASP A 443 15.54 12.40 48.79
N LEU A 444 16.82 12.34 48.40
CA LEU A 444 17.36 11.25 47.59
C LEU A 444 17.23 9.88 48.28
N ARG A 445 17.40 9.82 49.60
CA ARG A 445 17.19 8.58 50.37
C ARG A 445 15.73 8.14 50.37
N SER A 446 14.80 9.08 50.44
CA SER A 446 13.36 8.82 50.34
C SER A 446 13.02 8.25 48.95
N GLN A 447 13.47 8.91 47.88
CA GLN A 447 13.24 8.46 46.50
C GLN A 447 13.82 7.05 46.25
N LEU A 448 15.01 6.76 46.78
CA LEU A 448 15.65 5.44 46.64
C LEU A 448 14.88 4.34 47.38
N THR A 449 14.18 4.69 48.46
CA THR A 449 13.33 3.74 49.21
C THR A 449 12.04 3.45 48.44
N GLU A 450 11.42 4.47 47.85
CA GLU A 450 10.21 4.33 47.02
C GLU A 450 10.48 3.48 45.77
N LEU A 451 11.59 3.77 45.05
CA LEU A 451 12.00 2.98 43.88
C LEU A 451 12.26 1.51 44.20
N LYS A 452 12.83 1.21 45.38
CA LYS A 452 13.01 -0.19 45.82
C LYS A 452 11.67 -0.88 46.03
N GLN A 453 10.71 -0.19 46.62
CA GLN A 453 9.36 -0.72 46.83
C GLN A 453 8.64 -0.97 45.51
N GLU A 454 8.73 -0.04 44.55
CA GLU A 454 8.16 -0.22 43.20
C GLU A 454 8.78 -1.40 42.47
N ARG A 455 10.12 -1.54 42.52
CA ARG A 455 10.83 -2.69 41.94
C ARG A 455 10.35 -4.01 42.53
N ASP A 456 10.20 -4.07 43.85
CA ASP A 456 9.78 -5.31 44.53
C ASP A 456 8.32 -5.67 44.20
N GLN A 457 7.44 -4.66 44.06
CA GLN A 457 6.07 -4.86 43.56
C GLN A 457 6.03 -5.32 42.11
N ALA A 458 6.84 -4.73 41.23
CA ALA A 458 6.95 -5.13 39.84
C ALA A 458 7.48 -6.57 39.69
N ALA A 459 8.46 -6.95 40.51
CA ALA A 459 8.98 -8.32 40.55
C ALA A 459 7.91 -9.34 40.97
N ALA A 460 7.10 -9.01 42.00
CA ALA A 460 5.99 -9.86 42.41
C ALA A 460 4.91 -10.00 41.32
N ALA A 461 4.58 -8.90 40.63
CA ALA A 461 3.61 -8.92 39.52
C ALA A 461 4.11 -9.75 38.33
N LEU A 462 5.41 -9.67 38.01
CA LEU A 462 6.03 -10.47 36.96
C LEU A 462 5.94 -11.97 37.25
N GLU A 463 6.19 -12.37 38.49
CA GLU A 463 6.08 -13.77 38.91
C GLU A 463 4.64 -14.26 38.82
N GLN A 464 3.65 -13.42 39.15
CA GLN A 464 2.24 -13.74 38.99
C GLN A 464 1.86 -13.97 37.51
N VAL A 465 2.32 -13.11 36.60
CA VAL A 465 2.05 -13.26 35.16
C VAL A 465 2.72 -14.51 34.59
N LYS A 466 3.93 -14.83 35.06
CA LYS A 466 4.65 -16.04 34.67
C LYS A 466 3.86 -17.30 35.07
N ASN A 467 3.38 -17.35 36.30
CA ASN A 467 2.54 -18.45 36.79
C ASN A 467 1.23 -18.59 36.00
N GLN A 468 0.59 -17.46 35.62
CA GLN A 468 -0.61 -17.49 34.77
C GLN A 468 -0.32 -18.03 33.36
N ASN A 469 0.80 -17.63 32.76
CA ASN A 469 1.22 -18.14 31.45
C ASN A 469 1.51 -19.64 31.48
N GLU A 470 2.20 -20.13 32.52
CA GLU A 470 2.43 -21.56 32.69
C GLU A 470 1.12 -22.34 32.82
N SER A 471 0.14 -21.81 33.57
CA SER A 471 -1.19 -22.40 33.69
C SER A 471 -1.94 -22.45 32.34
N LEU A 472 -1.91 -21.36 31.57
CA LEU A 472 -2.53 -21.31 30.24
C LEU A 472 -1.86 -22.28 29.26
N GLN A 473 -0.54 -22.40 29.27
CA GLN A 473 0.18 -23.36 28.45
C GLN A 473 -0.22 -24.81 28.78
N GLN A 474 -0.41 -25.13 30.06
CA GLN A 474 -0.91 -26.43 30.48
C GLN A 474 -2.35 -26.68 29.99
N GLN A 475 -3.23 -25.68 30.05
CA GLN A 475 -4.60 -25.79 29.53
C GLN A 475 -4.60 -26.06 28.02
N PHE A 476 -3.81 -25.32 27.24
CA PHE A 476 -3.68 -25.56 25.79
C PHE A 476 -3.13 -26.96 25.47
N ALA A 477 -2.17 -27.45 26.26
CA ALA A 477 -1.63 -28.79 26.08
C ALA A 477 -2.70 -29.87 26.32
N GLN A 478 -3.52 -29.71 27.36
CA GLN A 478 -4.63 -30.61 27.67
C GLN A 478 -5.70 -30.59 26.58
N GLU A 479 -6.08 -29.40 26.11
CA GLU A 479 -7.09 -29.26 25.06
C GLU A 479 -6.62 -29.88 23.74
N ARG A 480 -5.34 -29.64 23.38
CA ARG A 480 -4.73 -30.26 22.20
C ARG A 480 -4.74 -31.79 22.27
N GLN A 481 -4.48 -32.35 23.44
CA GLN A 481 -4.54 -33.80 23.65
C GLN A 481 -5.99 -34.33 23.50
N ALA A 482 -6.97 -33.60 24.00
CA ALA A 482 -8.38 -33.97 23.84
C ALA A 482 -8.84 -33.93 22.37
N TYR A 483 -8.39 -32.93 21.60
CA TYR A 483 -8.64 -32.89 20.15
C TYR A 483 -7.99 -34.06 19.42
N GLN A 484 -6.74 -34.39 19.76
CA GLN A 484 -6.03 -35.51 19.16
C GLN A 484 -6.78 -36.83 19.38
N GLN A 485 -7.26 -37.10 20.60
CA GLN A 485 -8.05 -38.29 20.92
C GLN A 485 -9.38 -38.34 20.14
N ARG A 486 -10.06 -37.20 19.94
CA ARG A 486 -11.29 -37.14 19.12
C ARG A 486 -11.02 -37.47 17.65
N ILE A 487 -9.93 -36.95 17.10
CA ILE A 487 -9.53 -37.23 15.71
C ILE A 487 -9.21 -38.72 15.54
N GLU A 488 -8.48 -39.31 16.48
CA GLU A 488 -8.18 -40.75 16.47
C GLU A 488 -9.45 -41.60 16.57
N GLY A 489 -10.40 -41.22 17.45
CA GLY A 489 -11.69 -41.89 17.54
C GLY A 489 -12.53 -41.82 16.26
N LEU A 490 -12.57 -40.66 15.59
CA LEU A 490 -13.25 -40.50 14.30
C LEU A 490 -12.56 -41.29 13.18
N THR A 491 -11.23 -41.34 13.20
CA THR A 491 -10.43 -42.12 12.24
C THR A 491 -10.71 -43.61 12.39
N GLU A 492 -10.90 -44.09 13.61
CA GLU A 492 -11.21 -45.50 13.87
C GLU A 492 -12.65 -45.87 13.47
N LEU A 493 -13.61 -44.96 13.68
CA LEU A 493 -14.97 -45.08 13.17
C LEU A 493 -15.03 -45.16 11.65
N LEU A 494 -14.18 -44.40 10.94
CA LEU A 494 -14.11 -44.41 9.48
C LEU A 494 -13.45 -45.68 8.90
N LYS A 495 -12.64 -46.39 9.69
CA LYS A 495 -12.03 -47.68 9.27
C LYS A 495 -12.99 -48.86 9.39
N GLN A 496 -14.10 -48.72 10.11
CA GLN A 496 -15.13 -49.76 10.17
C GLN A 496 -16.04 -49.65 8.93
N THR A 497 -15.71 -50.40 7.88
CA THR A 497 -16.60 -50.58 6.72
C THR A 497 -17.94 -51.20 7.13
N PRO A 498 -19.09 -50.63 6.73
CA PRO A 498 -20.38 -51.28 6.94
C PRO A 498 -20.50 -52.51 6.02
N PRO A 499 -21.17 -53.59 6.47
CA PRO A 499 -21.41 -54.76 5.64
C PRO A 499 -22.39 -54.41 4.50
N THR A 500 -22.03 -54.87 3.31
CA THR A 500 -22.71 -54.73 2.03
C THR A 500 -24.20 -55.08 2.14
N ALA A 501 -25.07 -54.07 2.16
CA ALA A 501 -26.51 -54.23 1.96
C ALA A 501 -26.85 -54.07 0.47
N GLN A 502 -27.51 -55.10 -0.06
CA GLN A 502 -27.90 -55.25 -1.45
C GLN A 502 -28.84 -54.13 -1.94
N ILE A 503 -28.56 -53.65 -3.14
CA ILE A 503 -29.36 -52.68 -3.88
C ILE A 503 -30.64 -53.37 -4.37
N ALA A 504 -31.80 -52.85 -3.95
CA ALA A 504 -33.10 -53.14 -4.56
C ALA A 504 -33.52 -51.95 -5.46
N PRO A 505 -34.19 -52.19 -6.60
CA PRO A 505 -34.48 -51.15 -7.60
C PRO A 505 -35.61 -50.20 -7.17
N PRO A 506 -35.61 -48.94 -7.66
CA PRO A 506 -36.55 -47.91 -7.23
C PRO A 506 -37.93 -48.07 -7.88
N GLN A 507 -38.98 -47.96 -7.06
CA GLN A 507 -40.35 -47.73 -7.51
C GLN A 507 -40.59 -46.23 -7.78
N PRO A 508 -41.50 -45.89 -8.70
CA PRO A 508 -41.80 -44.50 -9.07
C PRO A 508 -42.77 -43.88 -8.06
N VAL A 509 -42.44 -42.70 -7.54
CA VAL A 509 -43.35 -41.91 -6.69
C VAL A 509 -43.87 -40.71 -7.47
N GLU A 510 -45.19 -40.60 -7.41
CA GLU A 510 -46.04 -39.63 -8.08
C GLU A 510 -45.80 -38.17 -7.66
N VAL A 511 -46.15 -37.32 -8.63
CA VAL A 511 -46.14 -35.87 -8.64
C VAL A 511 -47.17 -35.29 -7.67
N SER A 512 -46.80 -34.25 -6.92
CA SER A 512 -47.76 -33.24 -6.45
C SER A 512 -47.12 -31.85 -6.50
N VAL A 513 -47.54 -31.07 -7.51
CA VAL A 513 -47.13 -29.68 -7.73
C VAL A 513 -48.25 -28.80 -7.17
N ALA A 514 -47.97 -28.10 -6.08
CA ALA A 514 -48.82 -27.01 -5.61
C ALA A 514 -48.35 -25.71 -6.28
N ALA A 515 -49.21 -25.16 -7.14
CA ALA A 515 -49.03 -23.91 -7.84
C ALA A 515 -49.29 -22.73 -6.90
N THR A 516 -48.33 -21.82 -6.79
CA THR A 516 -48.55 -20.47 -6.28
C THR A 516 -48.45 -19.49 -7.46
N GLU A 517 -49.58 -18.87 -7.73
CA GLU A 517 -49.86 -17.91 -8.78
C GLU A 517 -49.09 -16.59 -8.53
N VAL A 518 -48.23 -16.20 -9.47
CA VAL A 518 -47.56 -14.89 -9.48
C VAL A 518 -48.03 -14.12 -10.72
N GLN A 519 -48.67 -12.98 -10.48
CA GLN A 519 -49.17 -12.08 -11.52
C GLN A 519 -48.01 -11.40 -12.29
N PRO A 520 -48.19 -11.10 -13.59
CA PRO A 520 -47.15 -10.47 -14.41
C PRO A 520 -47.09 -8.96 -14.18
N VAL A 521 -45.95 -8.46 -13.70
CA VAL A 521 -45.64 -7.04 -13.65
C VAL A 521 -45.19 -6.57 -15.04
N ARG A 522 -45.92 -5.61 -15.59
CA ARG A 522 -45.64 -4.89 -16.85
C ARG A 522 -44.25 -4.21 -16.83
N PRO A 523 -43.51 -4.19 -17.96
CA PRO A 523 -42.30 -3.39 -18.06
C PRO A 523 -42.65 -1.91 -18.24
N VAL A 524 -42.21 -1.07 -17.30
CA VAL A 524 -42.24 0.39 -17.40
C VAL A 524 -41.01 0.85 -18.18
N GLN A 525 -41.24 1.46 -19.35
CA GLN A 525 -40.20 2.15 -20.11
C GLN A 525 -39.72 3.39 -19.33
N PRO A 526 -38.40 3.65 -19.21
CA PRO A 526 -37.89 4.90 -18.70
C PRO A 526 -37.96 5.97 -19.80
N THR A 527 -38.86 6.93 -19.63
CA THR A 527 -38.82 8.22 -20.33
C THR A 527 -37.60 9.01 -19.87
N GLN A 528 -36.55 9.06 -20.70
CA GLN A 528 -35.42 9.98 -20.55
C GLN A 528 -35.82 11.37 -21.06
N SER A 529 -36.16 12.29 -20.17
CA SER A 529 -36.14 13.73 -20.47
C SER A 529 -34.81 14.30 -19.97
N LYS A 530 -33.79 14.34 -20.84
CA LYS A 530 -32.55 15.06 -20.59
C LYS A 530 -32.80 16.57 -20.53
N PRO A 531 -32.15 17.33 -19.62
CA PRO A 531 -32.17 18.78 -19.67
C PRO A 531 -31.52 19.28 -20.97
N LYS A 532 -32.19 20.22 -21.62
CA LYS A 532 -31.83 20.78 -22.93
C LYS A 532 -30.53 21.59 -22.81
N ARG A 533 -29.41 21.01 -23.26
CA ARG A 533 -28.11 21.70 -23.39
C ARG A 533 -28.14 22.63 -24.62
N GLU A 534 -27.45 23.76 -24.54
CA GLU A 534 -27.32 24.71 -25.65
C GLU A 534 -26.52 24.10 -26.81
N HIS A 535 -27.21 23.68 -27.87
CA HIS A 535 -26.59 23.28 -29.13
C HIS A 535 -25.92 24.48 -29.81
N ILE A 536 -24.79 24.25 -30.48
CA ILE A 536 -24.12 25.25 -31.34
C ILE A 536 -25.08 25.57 -32.51
N THR A 537 -25.61 26.79 -32.53
CA THR A 537 -26.87 27.20 -33.18
C THR A 537 -26.82 27.46 -34.69
N LYS A 538 -26.21 26.58 -35.51
CA LYS A 538 -26.47 26.58 -36.96
C LYS A 538 -26.59 25.17 -37.55
N ALA A 539 -27.82 24.84 -37.94
CA ALA A 539 -28.15 23.62 -38.66
C ALA A 539 -27.30 23.50 -39.95
N GLY A 540 -26.62 22.36 -40.14
CA GLY A 540 -25.74 22.09 -41.30
C GLY A 540 -24.30 22.61 -41.17
N SER A 541 -23.91 23.14 -40.00
CA SER A 541 -22.53 23.59 -39.76
C SER A 541 -21.54 22.42 -39.61
N ALA A 542 -20.25 22.68 -39.88
CA ALA A 542 -19.19 21.70 -39.67
C ALA A 542 -19.11 21.23 -38.21
N ASP A 543 -19.49 22.09 -37.25
CA ASP A 543 -19.50 21.79 -35.81
C ASP A 543 -20.62 20.79 -35.49
N GLN A 544 -21.84 20.99 -36.03
CA GLN A 544 -22.94 20.04 -35.84
C GLN A 544 -22.63 18.67 -36.46
N ARG A 545 -22.00 18.62 -37.64
CA ARG A 545 -21.55 17.36 -38.24
C ARG A 545 -20.56 16.62 -37.35
N VAL A 546 -19.64 17.32 -36.68
CA VAL A 546 -18.69 16.69 -35.76
C VAL A 546 -19.41 16.18 -34.51
N GLU A 547 -20.36 16.93 -33.97
CA GLU A 547 -21.18 16.53 -32.82
C GLU A 547 -22.03 15.27 -33.12
N THR A 548 -22.67 15.25 -34.29
CA THR A 548 -23.45 14.09 -34.75
C THR A 548 -22.56 12.87 -34.98
N ALA A 549 -21.38 13.04 -35.59
CA ALA A 549 -20.43 11.94 -35.76
C ALA A 549 -19.90 11.41 -34.42
N MET A 550 -19.60 12.29 -33.47
CA MET A 550 -19.18 11.89 -32.13
C MET A 550 -20.25 11.04 -31.47
N THR A 551 -21.52 11.47 -31.52
CA THR A 551 -22.65 10.73 -30.94
C THR A 551 -22.86 9.39 -31.65
N ALA A 552 -22.72 9.34 -32.97
CA ALA A 552 -22.81 8.10 -33.75
C ALA A 552 -21.70 7.09 -33.41
N ILE A 553 -20.47 7.56 -33.14
CA ILE A 553 -19.36 6.71 -32.67
C ILE A 553 -19.63 6.23 -31.23
N MET A 554 -20.21 7.08 -30.38
CA MET A 554 -20.60 6.65 -29.03
C MET A 554 -21.66 5.56 -29.07
N GLU A 555 -22.66 5.72 -29.95
CA GLU A 555 -23.69 4.72 -30.19
C GLU A 555 -23.11 3.44 -30.78
N TRP A 556 -22.18 3.53 -31.75
CA TRP A 556 -21.47 2.38 -32.29
C TRP A 556 -20.81 1.55 -31.18
N ASN A 557 -20.04 2.21 -30.31
CA ASN A 557 -19.31 1.51 -29.25
C ASN A 557 -20.25 0.85 -28.21
N ARG A 558 -21.48 1.37 -28.03
CA ARG A 558 -22.49 0.76 -27.14
C ARG A 558 -23.09 -0.53 -27.71
N HIS A 559 -23.12 -0.66 -29.03
CA HIS A 559 -23.72 -1.81 -29.71
C HIS A 559 -22.73 -2.95 -29.99
N HIS A 560 -21.45 -2.74 -29.72
CA HIS A 560 -20.42 -3.76 -29.91
C HIS A 560 -19.92 -4.24 -28.56
N ASP A 561 -19.85 -5.55 -28.35
CA ASP A 561 -19.40 -6.12 -27.08
C ASP A 561 -17.87 -6.22 -27.02
N SER A 562 -17.22 -6.49 -28.15
CA SER A 562 -15.77 -6.65 -28.22
C SER A 562 -15.02 -5.32 -28.30
N ASP A 563 -13.95 -5.18 -27.52
CA ASP A 563 -13.06 -4.01 -27.56
C ASP A 563 -12.37 -3.85 -28.93
N SER A 564 -12.22 -4.94 -29.70
CA SER A 564 -11.67 -4.93 -31.06
C SER A 564 -12.58 -4.29 -32.10
N GLU A 565 -13.85 -4.02 -31.75
CA GLU A 565 -14.86 -3.44 -32.64
C GLU A 565 -15.21 -1.99 -32.22
N LYS A 566 -14.85 -1.59 -31.01
CA LYS A 566 -15.03 -0.23 -30.48
C LYS A 566 -13.91 0.69 -30.90
N PHE A 567 -14.16 1.98 -31.11
CA PHE A 567 -13.15 2.96 -31.51
C PHE A 567 -13.02 4.09 -30.49
N ALA A 568 -11.78 4.48 -30.14
CA ALA A 568 -11.57 5.66 -29.31
C ALA A 568 -12.00 6.92 -30.08
N ILE A 569 -12.71 7.83 -29.44
CA ILE A 569 -13.07 9.10 -30.05
C ILE A 569 -11.84 10.02 -30.01
N THR A 570 -11.28 10.32 -31.18
CA THR A 570 -10.06 11.14 -31.34
C THR A 570 -10.25 12.22 -32.41
N GLN A 571 -9.38 13.23 -32.42
CA GLN A 571 -9.38 14.29 -33.44
C GLN A 571 -9.25 13.71 -34.85
N SER A 572 -8.36 12.72 -35.03
CA SER A 572 -8.11 12.10 -36.32
C SER A 572 -9.30 11.26 -36.81
N LEU A 573 -9.97 10.53 -35.91
CA LEU A 573 -11.15 9.74 -36.26
C LEU A 573 -12.31 10.67 -36.65
N LEU A 574 -12.62 11.68 -35.83
CA LEU A 574 -13.69 12.62 -36.13
C LEU A 574 -13.44 13.38 -37.44
N GLN A 575 -12.21 13.80 -37.70
CA GLN A 575 -11.85 14.45 -38.95
C GLN A 575 -12.05 13.51 -40.15
N LYS A 576 -11.59 12.26 -40.07
CA LYS A 576 -11.70 11.28 -41.17
C LYS A 576 -13.13 10.85 -41.44
N SER A 577 -13.95 10.70 -40.39
CA SER A 577 -15.34 10.27 -40.52
C SER A 577 -16.27 11.38 -41.01
N THR A 578 -15.98 12.64 -40.67
CA THR A 578 -16.84 13.78 -41.05
C THR A 578 -16.38 14.54 -42.28
N GLY A 579 -15.09 14.50 -42.62
CA GLY A 579 -14.48 15.42 -43.59
C GLY A 579 -14.51 16.89 -43.16
N SER A 580 -14.80 17.18 -41.88
CA SER A 580 -14.78 18.55 -41.35
C SER A 580 -13.35 19.06 -41.19
N ASN A 581 -13.18 20.39 -41.22
CA ASN A 581 -11.88 21.00 -40.97
C ASN A 581 -11.44 20.84 -39.51
N MET A 582 -10.13 20.80 -39.27
CA MET A 582 -9.56 20.59 -37.93
C MET A 582 -9.99 21.64 -36.88
N PRO A 583 -10.14 22.95 -37.22
CA PRO A 583 -10.67 23.92 -36.27
C PRO A 583 -12.07 23.59 -35.74
N ALA A 584 -12.98 23.12 -36.60
CA ALA A 584 -14.31 22.66 -36.18
C ALA A 584 -14.23 21.44 -35.26
N VAL A 585 -13.39 20.46 -35.62
CA VAL A 585 -13.15 19.28 -34.78
C VAL A 585 -12.62 19.67 -33.40
N LYS A 586 -11.64 20.57 -33.32
CA LYS A 586 -11.08 21.03 -32.05
C LYS A 586 -12.09 21.78 -31.19
N ARG A 587 -12.92 22.66 -31.76
CA ARG A 587 -13.96 23.37 -31.01
C ARG A 587 -14.94 22.40 -30.37
N VAL A 588 -15.47 21.46 -31.16
CA VAL A 588 -16.43 20.47 -30.66
C VAL A 588 -15.77 19.55 -29.63
N MET A 589 -14.55 19.07 -29.88
CA MET A 589 -13.85 18.25 -28.90
C MET A 589 -13.53 18.97 -27.60
N GLU A 590 -13.30 20.28 -27.60
CA GLU A 590 -13.10 21.03 -26.35
C GLU A 590 -14.42 21.18 -25.58
N VAL A 591 -15.52 21.47 -26.29
CA VAL A 591 -16.87 21.56 -25.67
C VAL A 591 -17.29 20.22 -25.07
N PHE A 592 -17.00 19.10 -25.74
CA PHE A 592 -17.37 17.75 -25.31
C PHE A 592 -16.19 16.96 -24.72
N LYS A 593 -15.15 17.64 -24.25
CA LYS A 593 -13.91 17.00 -23.78
C LYS A 593 -14.15 15.98 -22.67
N ASN A 594 -15.05 16.31 -21.74
CA ASN A 594 -15.41 15.44 -20.63
C ASN A 594 -16.18 14.22 -21.11
N ASP A 595 -17.19 14.40 -21.96
CA ASP A 595 -18.00 13.31 -22.51
C ASP A 595 -17.14 12.34 -23.37
N ILE A 596 -16.19 12.87 -24.14
CA ILE A 596 -15.22 12.08 -24.92
C ILE A 596 -14.28 11.30 -23.99
N HIS A 597 -13.75 11.96 -22.96
CA HIS A 597 -12.86 11.31 -22.00
C HIS A 597 -13.60 10.22 -21.21
N GLU A 598 -14.83 10.48 -20.81
CA GLU A 598 -15.70 9.54 -20.10
C GLU A 598 -16.02 8.33 -20.97
N HIS A 599 -16.52 8.53 -22.19
CA HIS A 599 -16.84 7.45 -23.11
C HIS A 599 -15.63 6.57 -23.44
N ASN A 600 -14.49 7.19 -23.75
CA ASN A 600 -13.25 6.45 -23.98
C ASN A 600 -12.81 5.69 -22.71
N SER A 601 -13.01 6.28 -21.52
CA SER A 601 -12.68 5.62 -20.26
C SER A 601 -13.64 4.49 -19.88
N GLU A 602 -14.93 4.60 -20.23
CA GLU A 602 -15.98 3.61 -19.98
C GLU A 602 -15.63 2.29 -20.65
N TYR A 603 -15.21 2.38 -21.91
CA TYR A 603 -14.81 1.23 -22.72
C TYR A 603 -13.29 0.96 -22.71
N ALA A 604 -12.55 1.61 -21.80
CA ALA A 604 -11.09 1.49 -21.68
C ALA A 604 -10.29 1.72 -23.00
N LEU A 605 -10.83 2.55 -23.89
CA LEU A 605 -10.26 2.88 -25.21
C LEU A 605 -9.19 3.95 -25.05
N ASP A 606 -7.93 3.58 -25.31
CA ASP A 606 -6.78 4.50 -25.25
C ASP A 606 -6.76 5.42 -26.48
N PRO A 607 -6.96 6.74 -26.36
CA PRO A 607 -7.04 7.66 -27.50
C PRO A 607 -5.79 7.66 -28.38
N ASP A 608 -4.63 7.32 -27.84
CA ASP A 608 -3.35 7.36 -28.56
C ASP A 608 -3.06 6.05 -29.30
N ARG A 609 -3.72 4.95 -28.94
CA ARG A 609 -3.33 3.60 -29.39
C ARG A 609 -4.48 2.75 -29.92
N HIS A 610 -5.69 2.93 -29.41
CA HIS A 610 -6.81 2.03 -29.69
C HIS A 610 -7.24 2.03 -31.16
N ASN A 611 -6.93 3.12 -31.87
CA ASN A 611 -7.25 3.28 -33.29
C ASN A 611 -6.05 3.03 -34.21
N TYR A 612 -4.86 2.71 -33.67
CA TYR A 612 -3.65 2.57 -34.46
C TYR A 612 -3.68 1.28 -35.30
N GLY A 613 -3.47 1.38 -36.61
CA GLY A 613 -3.43 0.24 -37.53
C GLY A 613 -4.78 -0.43 -37.81
N ARG A 614 -5.89 0.14 -37.32
CA ARG A 614 -7.24 -0.38 -37.56
C ARG A 614 -7.88 0.24 -38.79
N ASP A 615 -8.68 -0.58 -39.48
CA ASP A 615 -9.51 -0.09 -40.58
C ASP A 615 -10.68 0.72 -40.03
N PHE A 616 -10.95 1.86 -40.68
CA PHE A 616 -12.05 2.76 -40.33
C PHE A 616 -13.23 2.63 -41.29
N GLY A 617 -13.18 1.77 -42.32
CA GLY A 617 -14.20 1.68 -43.36
C GLY A 617 -15.62 1.55 -42.81
N GLU A 618 -15.85 0.51 -41.99
CA GLU A 618 -17.17 0.19 -41.46
C GLU A 618 -17.74 1.28 -40.54
N ILE A 619 -16.95 1.75 -39.56
CA ILE A 619 -17.38 2.82 -38.67
C ILE A 619 -17.56 4.16 -39.41
N LYS A 620 -16.78 4.41 -40.47
CA LYS A 620 -16.94 5.60 -41.29
C LYS A 620 -18.26 5.56 -42.06
N GLU A 621 -18.61 4.44 -42.66
CA GLU A 621 -19.91 4.26 -43.34
C GLU A 621 -21.08 4.41 -42.35
N TRP A 622 -20.95 3.82 -41.16
CA TRP A 622 -21.94 3.97 -40.09
C TRP A 622 -22.15 5.43 -39.69
N VAL A 623 -21.07 6.17 -39.48
CA VAL A 623 -21.13 7.60 -39.15
C VAL A 623 -21.74 8.38 -40.31
N GLN A 624 -21.33 8.12 -41.55
CA GLN A 624 -21.84 8.83 -42.74
C GLN A 624 -23.35 8.60 -42.96
N SER A 625 -23.89 7.43 -42.62
CA SER A 625 -25.34 7.17 -42.69
C SER A 625 -26.18 8.01 -41.71
N ARG A 626 -25.53 8.66 -40.73
CA ARG A 626 -26.16 9.46 -39.66
C ARG A 626 -25.82 10.95 -39.73
N LEU A 627 -24.97 11.36 -40.66
CA LEU A 627 -24.63 12.77 -40.96
C LEU A 627 -25.55 13.31 -42.04
#